data_AF-A0AAU0VGC5-F1
#
_entry.id   AF-A0AAU0VGC5-F1
#
_cell.length_a   1.000
_cell.length_b   1.000
_cell.length_c   1.000
_cell.angle_alpha   90.00
_cell.angle_beta   90.00
_cell.angle_gamma   90.00
#
_symmetry.space_group_name_H-M   'P 1'
#
loop_
_entity.id
_entity.type
_entity.pdbx_description
1 polymer ?
#
loop_
_entity_poly.entity_id
_entity_poly.type
_entity_poly.pdbx_seq_one_letter_code
_entity_poly.pdbx_strand_id
1 'polypeptide(L)'
;MILLGLCAAWALFSAAAHDGRPEGMLLAVLATAAGCAAGRISGALLPVAAPCAGAAAALVVAVTMPGPLPGTAYAAPLGQAGAVAALLALATGALCCAAWSAPVPGLRPLLWLSACAVVPAGALLGSPGGCAAGGAVLLCSVAAGSMPHRGAGLAGLAVAAGVAVGAVWGLASGALPGGSAEEFTERIGPYRVGLWGRSVRLAQEAPVWGVGPGRFGTPGDPAGRPHSAPLQLLAEQGLVGVLLLAGVFVWVLHALWGAARPTPVVLTAGAALTAVAVIASVGDALSFATVTAGAGLLAGWATARPWGEEERVPLAEPVPRQEKVG
;
A
#
# COMPACT_ATOMS: atom_id res chain seq x y z
N MET A 1 9.63 -2.59 12.17
CA MET A 1 10.27 -3.94 12.13
C MET A 1 9.73 -4.86 13.20
N ILE A 2 9.68 -4.47 14.48
CA ILE A 2 9.07 -5.27 15.56
C ILE A 2 7.65 -5.76 15.20
N LEU A 3 6.82 -4.88 14.65
CA LEU A 3 5.43 -5.21 14.31
C LEU A 3 5.32 -6.23 13.16
N LEU A 4 6.22 -6.18 12.18
CA LEU A 4 6.32 -7.20 11.13
C LEU A 4 6.77 -8.56 11.72
N GLY A 5 7.67 -8.53 12.71
CA GLY A 5 8.04 -9.72 13.48
C GLY A 5 6.86 -10.30 14.25
N LEU A 6 6.01 -9.45 14.85
CA LEU A 6 4.77 -9.88 15.50
C LEU A 6 3.77 -10.46 14.49
N CYS A 7 3.63 -9.91 13.29
CA CYS A 7 2.84 -10.51 12.21
C CYS A 7 3.34 -11.92 11.86
N ALA A 8 4.66 -12.10 11.70
CA ALA A 8 5.25 -13.40 11.39
C ALA A 8 5.06 -14.40 12.53
N ALA A 9 5.30 -13.98 13.77
CA ALA A 9 5.11 -14.82 14.96
C ALA A 9 3.64 -15.24 15.13
N TRP A 10 2.70 -14.32 14.92
CA TRP A 10 1.27 -14.62 14.97
C TRP A 10 0.84 -15.60 13.88
N ALA A 11 1.32 -15.40 12.64
CA ALA A 11 1.03 -16.31 11.53
C ALA A 11 1.52 -17.73 11.83
N LEU A 12 2.72 -17.89 12.41
CA LEU A 12 3.26 -19.18 12.83
C LEU A 12 2.46 -19.80 13.97
N PHE A 13 2.06 -19.01 14.98
CA PHE A 13 1.26 -19.50 16.08
C PHE A 13 -0.13 -19.96 15.62
N SER A 14 -0.82 -19.14 14.82
CA SER A 14 -2.13 -19.48 14.26
C SER A 14 -2.05 -20.71 13.34
N ALA A 15 -0.96 -20.85 12.57
CA ALA A 15 -0.70 -22.04 11.76
C ALA A 15 -0.50 -23.30 12.63
N ALA A 16 0.33 -23.22 13.67
CA ALA A 16 0.57 -24.35 14.57
C ALA A 16 -0.69 -24.80 15.31
N ALA A 17 -1.59 -23.88 15.63
CA ALA A 17 -2.84 -24.18 16.31
C ALA A 17 -3.92 -24.81 15.40
N HIS A 18 -3.85 -24.60 14.08
CA HIS A 18 -4.91 -24.97 13.14
C HIS A 18 -4.41 -25.70 11.89
N ASP A 19 -3.21 -26.29 11.91
CA ASP A 19 -2.57 -26.94 10.73
C ASP A 19 -2.59 -26.05 9.48
N GLY A 20 -2.33 -24.76 9.68
CA GLY A 20 -2.34 -23.73 8.63
C GLY A 20 -1.05 -23.70 7.81
N ARG A 21 -1.10 -23.00 6.68
CA ARG A 21 -0.01 -22.79 5.73
C ARG A 21 0.41 -21.30 5.72
N PRO A 22 1.39 -20.90 6.55
CA PRO A 22 1.74 -19.49 6.73
C PRO A 22 2.68 -18.94 5.66
N GLU A 23 3.11 -19.76 4.69
CA GLU A 23 4.20 -19.42 3.75
C GLU A 23 3.91 -18.14 2.97
N GLY A 24 2.66 -17.97 2.50
CA GLY A 24 2.26 -16.76 1.77
C GLY A 24 2.40 -15.48 2.59
N MET A 25 1.98 -15.52 3.86
CA MET A 25 2.09 -14.38 4.77
C MET A 25 3.56 -14.09 5.12
N LEU A 26 4.36 -15.13 5.36
CA LEU A 26 5.79 -14.99 5.66
C LEU A 26 6.56 -14.39 4.47
N LEU A 27 6.24 -14.80 3.25
CA LEU A 27 6.82 -14.22 2.04
C LEU A 27 6.41 -12.75 1.87
N ALA A 28 5.16 -12.39 2.13
CA ALA A 28 4.69 -11.01 2.09
C ALA A 28 5.42 -10.14 3.12
N VAL A 29 5.54 -10.61 4.37
CA VAL A 29 6.26 -9.92 5.45
C VAL A 29 7.74 -9.73 5.09
N LEU A 30 8.39 -10.78 4.58
CA LEU A 30 9.78 -10.74 4.14
C LEU A 30 9.97 -9.76 2.98
N ALA A 31 9.09 -9.81 1.98
CA ALA A 31 9.11 -8.91 0.83
C ALA A 31 8.97 -7.45 1.25
N THR A 32 8.02 -7.14 2.15
CA THR A 32 7.85 -5.78 2.68
C THR A 32 9.06 -5.33 3.50
N ALA A 33 9.62 -6.19 4.36
CA ALA A 33 10.79 -5.85 5.16
C ALA A 33 12.03 -5.60 4.29
N ALA A 34 12.30 -6.49 3.32
CA ALA A 34 13.40 -6.36 2.37
C ALA A 34 13.24 -5.11 1.49
N GLY A 35 12.03 -4.88 0.97
CA GLY A 35 11.71 -3.68 0.21
C GLY A 35 11.92 -2.41 1.04
N CYS A 36 11.47 -2.38 2.29
CA CYS A 36 11.68 -1.24 3.18
C CYS A 36 13.17 -0.98 3.44
N ALA A 37 13.96 -2.02 3.72
CA ALA A 37 15.39 -1.90 3.94
C ALA A 37 16.12 -1.40 2.67
N ALA A 38 15.88 -2.03 1.53
CA ALA A 38 16.45 -1.65 0.23
C ALA A 38 16.04 -0.24 -0.18
N GLY A 39 14.78 0.14 0.08
CA GLY A 39 14.24 1.47 -0.19
C GLY A 39 14.94 2.55 0.65
N ARG A 40 15.18 2.30 1.94
CA ARG A 40 15.92 3.28 2.77
C ARG A 40 17.36 3.47 2.28
N ILE A 41 18.05 2.39 1.94
CA ILE A 41 19.45 2.45 1.47
C ILE A 41 19.52 3.17 0.12
N SER A 42 18.74 2.71 -0.86
CA SER A 42 18.74 3.29 -2.21
C SER A 42 18.19 4.72 -2.22
N GLY A 43 17.20 5.06 -1.38
CA GLY A 43 16.63 6.40 -1.28
C GLY A 43 17.53 7.42 -0.58
N ALA A 44 18.45 6.96 0.27
CA ALA A 44 19.49 7.79 0.86
C ALA A 44 20.59 8.11 -0.16
N LEU A 45 20.97 7.14 -0.99
CA LEU A 45 22.00 7.28 -2.02
C LEU A 45 21.52 8.05 -3.25
N LEU A 46 20.33 7.71 -3.76
CA LEU A 46 19.82 8.12 -5.08
C LEU A 46 18.33 8.51 -4.99
N PRO A 47 18.00 9.66 -4.39
CA PRO A 47 16.61 10.04 -4.10
C PRO A 47 15.71 10.22 -5.33
N VAL A 48 16.30 10.37 -6.53
CA VAL A 48 15.57 10.51 -7.80
C VAL A 48 15.69 9.24 -8.65
N ALA A 49 16.90 8.70 -8.82
CA ALA A 49 17.11 7.55 -9.70
C ALA A 49 16.50 6.25 -9.15
N ALA A 50 16.56 6.02 -7.82
CA ALA A 50 15.98 4.84 -7.21
C ALA A 50 14.44 4.73 -7.40
N PRO A 51 13.63 5.76 -7.10
CA PRO A 51 12.19 5.70 -7.37
C PRO A 51 11.86 5.63 -8.86
N CYS A 52 12.64 6.24 -9.74
CA CYS A 52 12.44 6.11 -11.19
C CYS A 52 12.67 4.67 -11.68
N ALA A 53 13.76 4.03 -11.23
CA ALA A 53 14.04 2.63 -11.53
C ALA A 53 12.95 1.71 -10.96
N GLY A 54 12.49 2.00 -9.73
CA GLY A 54 11.36 1.31 -9.12
C GLY A 54 10.06 1.42 -9.90
N ALA A 55 9.73 2.62 -10.39
CA ALA A 55 8.55 2.84 -11.23
C ALA A 55 8.66 2.08 -12.57
N ALA A 56 9.83 2.10 -13.21
CA ALA A 56 10.07 1.33 -14.43
C ALA A 56 9.93 -0.18 -14.19
N ALA A 57 10.50 -0.70 -13.09
CA ALA A 57 10.35 -2.10 -12.71
C ALA A 57 8.89 -2.48 -12.45
N ALA A 58 8.13 -1.63 -11.75
CA ALA A 58 6.71 -1.84 -11.50
C ALA A 58 5.90 -1.88 -12.81
N LEU A 59 6.21 -1.01 -13.78
CA LEU A 59 5.58 -1.01 -15.10
C LEU A 59 5.94 -2.27 -15.91
N VAL A 60 7.20 -2.70 -15.92
CA VAL A 60 7.62 -3.94 -16.59
C VAL A 60 6.89 -5.14 -15.99
N VAL A 61 6.79 -5.22 -14.67
CA VAL A 61 6.01 -6.27 -13.99
C VAL A 61 4.54 -6.18 -14.40
N ALA A 62 3.93 -5.00 -14.39
CA ALA A 62 2.54 -4.81 -14.78
C ALA A 62 2.24 -5.23 -16.23
N VAL A 63 3.18 -5.00 -17.17
CA VAL A 63 3.04 -5.37 -18.59
C VAL A 63 3.31 -6.86 -18.83
N THR A 64 4.24 -7.46 -18.10
CA THR A 64 4.61 -8.88 -18.27
C THR A 64 3.67 -9.84 -17.55
N MET A 65 2.80 -9.32 -16.67
CA MET A 65 1.72 -10.08 -16.07
C MET A 65 0.79 -10.59 -17.18
N PRO A 66 0.60 -11.91 -17.34
CA PRO A 66 -0.20 -12.46 -18.43
C PRO A 66 -1.61 -11.88 -18.39
N GLY A 67 -2.01 -11.27 -19.51
CA GLY A 67 -3.32 -10.66 -19.67
C GLY A 67 -4.45 -11.70 -19.65
N PRO A 68 -5.67 -11.32 -19.24
CA PRO A 68 -6.83 -12.21 -19.38
C PRO A 68 -7.04 -12.53 -20.86
N LEU A 69 -7.18 -13.82 -21.18
CA LEU A 69 -7.55 -14.27 -22.52
C LEU A 69 -8.87 -13.60 -22.95
N PRO A 70 -8.98 -13.14 -24.22
CA PRO A 70 -10.19 -12.52 -24.72
C PRO A 70 -11.30 -13.58 -24.80
N GLY A 71 -12.19 -13.60 -23.81
CA GLY A 71 -13.32 -14.55 -23.81
C GLY A 71 -14.16 -14.61 -22.53
N THR A 72 -13.65 -14.18 -21.37
CA THR A 72 -14.41 -14.28 -20.11
C THR A 72 -14.27 -13.04 -19.23
N ALA A 73 -14.95 -11.95 -19.62
CA ALA A 73 -14.96 -10.69 -18.87
C ALA A 73 -15.50 -10.81 -17.42
N TYR A 74 -16.21 -11.90 -17.11
CA TYR A 74 -16.74 -12.19 -15.78
C TYR A 74 -15.85 -13.13 -14.93
N ALA A 75 -14.75 -13.65 -15.49
CA ALA A 75 -13.88 -14.64 -14.84
C ALA A 75 -12.38 -14.37 -15.00
N ALA A 76 -11.97 -13.14 -15.39
CA ALA A 76 -10.58 -12.76 -15.23
C ALA A 76 -10.21 -12.85 -13.73
N PRO A 77 -9.10 -13.49 -13.33
CA PRO A 77 -8.69 -13.53 -11.93
C PRO A 77 -8.34 -12.10 -11.49
N LEU A 78 -9.31 -11.41 -10.88
CA LEU A 78 -9.22 -10.00 -10.51
C LEU A 78 -8.13 -9.71 -9.47
N GLY A 79 -7.57 -10.74 -8.82
CA GLY A 79 -6.30 -10.61 -8.08
C GLY A 79 -5.20 -10.01 -8.96
N GLN A 80 -5.13 -10.41 -10.23
CA GLN A 80 -4.18 -9.85 -11.21
C GLN A 80 -4.50 -8.40 -11.56
N ALA A 81 -5.77 -8.07 -11.80
CA ALA A 81 -6.18 -6.71 -12.11
C ALA A 81 -5.93 -5.75 -10.93
N GLY A 82 -6.17 -6.22 -9.71
CA GLY A 82 -5.85 -5.52 -8.47
C GLY A 82 -4.35 -5.35 -8.24
N ALA A 83 -3.55 -6.38 -8.53
CA ALA A 83 -2.09 -6.29 -8.47
C ALA A 83 -1.53 -5.29 -9.48
N VAL A 84 -2.02 -5.31 -10.74
CA VAL A 84 -1.67 -4.30 -11.75
C VAL A 84 -2.07 -2.90 -11.29
N ALA A 85 -3.28 -2.71 -10.75
CA ALA A 85 -3.72 -1.42 -10.23
C ALA A 85 -2.83 -0.92 -9.08
N ALA A 86 -2.44 -1.81 -8.16
CA ALA A 86 -1.55 -1.48 -7.05
C ALA A 86 -0.14 -1.13 -7.53
N LEU A 87 0.41 -1.86 -8.51
CA LEU A 87 1.70 -1.56 -9.11
C LEU A 87 1.70 -0.21 -9.85
N LEU A 88 0.62 0.12 -10.56
CA LEU A 88 0.47 1.42 -11.22
C LEU A 88 0.38 2.56 -10.19
N ALA A 89 -0.39 2.39 -9.10
CA ALA A 89 -0.45 3.36 -8.02
C ALA A 89 0.91 3.59 -7.34
N LEU A 90 1.66 2.51 -7.11
CA LEU A 90 3.03 2.57 -6.56
C LEU A 90 4.00 3.25 -7.54
N ALA A 91 3.91 2.96 -8.84
CA ALA A 91 4.73 3.59 -9.87
C ALA A 91 4.45 5.10 -9.97
N THR A 92 3.18 5.51 -9.99
CA THR A 92 2.78 6.92 -9.97
C THR A 92 3.29 7.61 -8.70
N GLY A 93 3.13 6.98 -7.54
CA GLY A 93 3.63 7.49 -6.26
C GLY A 93 5.15 7.68 -6.26
N ALA A 94 5.89 6.71 -6.80
CA ALA A 94 7.35 6.78 -6.91
C ALA A 94 7.81 7.91 -7.84
N LEU A 95 7.20 8.07 -9.01
CA LEU A 95 7.51 9.16 -9.94
C LEU A 95 7.17 10.54 -9.35
N CYS A 96 6.05 10.65 -8.63
CA CYS A 96 5.68 11.87 -7.89
C CYS A 96 6.72 12.19 -6.80
N CYS A 97 7.13 11.19 -6.01
CA CYS A 97 8.18 11.35 -5.00
C CYS A 97 9.51 11.80 -5.64
N ALA A 98 9.86 11.24 -6.79
CA ALA A 98 11.04 11.62 -7.56
C ALA A 98 10.94 13.07 -8.06
N ALA A 99 9.79 13.49 -8.59
CA ALA A 99 9.54 14.83 -9.10
C ALA A 99 9.66 15.92 -8.01
N TRP A 100 9.20 15.61 -6.80
CA TRP A 100 9.35 16.47 -5.62
C TRP A 100 10.75 16.48 -5.04
N SER A 101 11.53 15.41 -5.26
CA SER A 101 12.91 15.28 -4.77
C SER A 101 13.96 15.75 -5.78
N ALA A 102 13.57 16.07 -7.01
CA ALA A 102 14.50 16.43 -8.07
C ALA A 102 15.13 17.82 -7.85
N PRO A 103 16.47 17.90 -7.73
CA PRO A 103 17.16 19.18 -7.54
C PRO A 103 17.23 20.01 -8.84
N VAL A 104 17.13 19.34 -10.00
CA VAL A 104 17.24 19.99 -11.31
C VAL A 104 15.83 20.40 -11.80
N PRO A 105 15.59 21.70 -12.05
CA PRO A 105 14.25 22.19 -12.41
C PRO A 105 13.74 21.59 -13.73
N GLY A 106 14.63 21.30 -14.69
CA GLY A 106 14.27 20.69 -15.98
C GLY A 106 13.82 19.23 -15.89
N LEU A 107 14.22 18.49 -14.87
CA LEU A 107 13.80 17.09 -14.68
C LEU A 107 12.40 16.98 -14.08
N ARG A 108 11.96 17.98 -13.32
CA ARG A 108 10.64 18.00 -12.66
C ARG A 108 9.48 17.86 -13.64
N PRO A 109 9.37 18.65 -14.74
CA PRO A 109 8.27 18.49 -15.68
C PRO A 109 8.30 17.13 -16.37
N LEU A 110 9.49 16.59 -16.68
CA LEU A 110 9.61 15.26 -17.28
C LEU A 110 9.07 14.16 -16.35
N LEU A 111 9.37 14.23 -15.05
CA LEU A 111 8.88 13.28 -14.05
C LEU A 111 7.38 13.42 -13.77
N TRP A 112 6.85 14.63 -13.83
CA TRP A 112 5.40 14.85 -13.78
C TRP A 112 4.69 14.32 -15.01
N LEU A 113 5.25 14.55 -16.20
CA LEU A 113 4.72 14.00 -17.45
C LEU A 113 4.73 12.47 -17.44
N SER A 114 5.79 11.84 -16.93
CA SER A 114 5.84 10.39 -16.80
C SER A 114 4.82 9.88 -15.77
N ALA A 115 4.65 10.55 -14.63
CA ALA A 115 3.60 10.21 -13.66
C ALA A 115 2.19 10.33 -14.27
N CYS A 116 1.92 11.38 -15.05
CA CYS A 116 0.68 11.55 -15.80
C CYS A 116 0.48 10.45 -16.84
N ALA A 117 1.54 10.00 -17.52
CA ALA A 117 1.47 8.95 -18.53
C ALA A 117 1.19 7.54 -17.96
N VAL A 118 1.53 7.28 -16.68
CA VAL A 118 1.18 6.01 -16.01
C VAL A 118 -0.34 5.85 -15.84
N VAL A 119 -1.08 6.96 -15.68
CA VAL A 119 -2.54 6.92 -15.48
C VAL A 119 -3.28 6.29 -16.68
N PRO A 120 -3.13 6.78 -17.93
CA PRO A 120 -3.77 6.15 -19.09
C PRO A 120 -3.21 4.76 -19.41
N ALA A 121 -1.99 4.43 -18.98
CA ALA A 121 -1.46 3.07 -19.14
C ALA A 121 -2.33 2.01 -18.43
N GLY A 122 -3.02 2.38 -17.35
CA GLY A 122 -4.02 1.51 -16.73
C GLY A 122 -5.16 1.11 -17.67
N ALA A 123 -5.61 2.03 -18.54
CA ALA A 123 -6.67 1.76 -19.49
C ALA A 123 -6.19 0.84 -20.61
N LEU A 124 -4.94 1.05 -21.08
CA LEU A 124 -4.29 0.17 -22.06
C LEU A 124 -4.12 -1.26 -21.54
N LEU A 125 -3.88 -1.41 -20.24
CA LEU A 125 -3.78 -2.70 -19.55
C LEU A 125 -5.15 -3.26 -19.12
N GLY A 126 -6.26 -2.62 -19.47
CA GLY A 126 -7.60 -3.08 -19.11
C GLY A 126 -7.93 -2.97 -17.61
N SER A 127 -7.20 -2.14 -16.87
CA SER A 127 -7.38 -1.92 -15.42
C SER A 127 -7.92 -0.51 -15.13
N PRO A 128 -9.25 -0.30 -15.16
CA PRO A 128 -9.84 0.99 -14.81
C PRO A 128 -9.54 1.38 -13.36
N GLY A 129 -9.39 0.39 -12.46
CA GLY A 129 -8.95 0.61 -11.08
C GLY A 129 -7.54 1.19 -11.00
N GLY A 130 -6.63 0.78 -11.89
CA GLY A 130 -5.29 1.35 -12.01
C GLY A 130 -5.30 2.81 -12.43
N CYS A 131 -6.15 3.19 -13.40
CA CYS A 131 -6.34 4.59 -13.79
C CYS A 131 -6.84 5.43 -12.62
N ALA A 132 -7.90 4.97 -11.95
CA ALA A 132 -8.50 5.70 -10.84
C ALA A 132 -7.52 5.86 -9.67
N ALA A 133 -6.81 4.78 -9.30
CA ALA A 133 -5.83 4.80 -8.23
C ALA A 133 -4.62 5.69 -8.57
N GLY A 134 -4.04 5.56 -9.76
CA GLY A 134 -2.95 6.41 -10.23
C GLY A 134 -3.36 7.88 -10.29
N GLY A 135 -4.55 8.18 -10.82
CA GLY A 135 -5.11 9.53 -10.86
C GLY A 135 -5.33 10.12 -9.45
N ALA A 136 -5.89 9.34 -8.52
CA ALA A 136 -6.05 9.77 -7.13
C ALA A 136 -4.70 10.08 -6.46
N VAL A 137 -3.68 9.24 -6.68
CA VAL A 137 -2.31 9.48 -6.17
C VAL A 137 -1.72 10.75 -6.77
N LEU A 138 -1.87 10.97 -8.08
CA LEU A 138 -1.40 12.18 -8.77
C LEU A 138 -2.08 13.44 -8.23
N LEU A 139 -3.40 13.41 -8.05
CA LEU A 139 -4.16 14.53 -7.48
C LEU A 139 -3.75 14.81 -6.03
N CYS A 140 -3.60 13.76 -5.22
CA CYS A 140 -3.08 13.88 -3.86
C CYS A 140 -1.66 14.46 -3.87
N SER A 141 -0.82 14.11 -4.85
CA SER A 141 0.53 14.66 -5.02
C SER A 141 0.55 16.16 -5.27
N VAL A 142 -0.31 16.63 -6.18
CA VAL A 142 -0.43 18.05 -6.50
C VAL A 142 -0.99 18.81 -5.29
N ALA A 143 -2.04 18.28 -4.65
CA ALA A 143 -2.63 18.87 -3.45
C ALA A 143 -1.65 18.89 -2.25
N ALA A 144 -0.76 17.90 -2.15
CA ALA A 144 0.24 17.86 -1.11
C ALA A 144 1.26 19.00 -1.18
N GLY A 145 1.45 19.61 -2.36
CA GLY A 145 2.30 20.78 -2.55
C GLY A 145 1.77 22.05 -1.86
N SER A 146 0.47 22.13 -1.60
CA SER A 146 -0.17 23.28 -0.93
C SER A 146 -0.53 23.02 0.53
N MET A 147 -0.23 21.84 1.07
CA MET A 147 -0.72 21.43 2.38
C MET A 147 0.21 21.89 3.52
N PRO A 148 -0.24 22.79 4.42
CA PRO A 148 0.61 23.33 5.48
C PRO A 148 0.87 22.32 6.61
N HIS A 149 -0.07 21.40 6.85
CA HIS A 149 -0.01 20.42 7.93
C HIS A 149 0.03 19.00 7.36
N ARG A 150 1.23 18.41 7.29
CA ARG A 150 1.42 17.00 6.87
C ARG A 150 0.51 16.04 7.65
N GLY A 151 0.19 16.41 8.87
CA GLY A 151 -0.56 15.58 9.76
C GLY A 151 -2.02 15.37 9.43
N ALA A 152 -2.71 16.44 9.05
CA ALA A 152 -4.09 16.35 8.61
C ALA A 152 -4.20 15.48 7.35
N GLY A 153 -3.22 15.57 6.44
CA GLY A 153 -3.16 14.72 5.26
C GLY A 153 -3.02 13.23 5.62
N LEU A 154 -2.08 12.87 6.49
CA LEU A 154 -1.90 11.49 6.94
C LEU A 154 -3.12 10.95 7.71
N ALA A 155 -3.77 11.78 8.53
CA ALA A 155 -5.00 11.41 9.21
C ALA A 155 -6.14 11.16 8.20
N GLY A 156 -6.30 12.02 7.19
CA GLY A 156 -7.28 11.83 6.12
C GLY A 156 -7.05 10.53 5.34
N LEU A 157 -5.80 10.18 5.08
CA LEU A 157 -5.42 8.91 4.44
C LEU A 157 -5.75 7.69 5.31
N ALA A 158 -5.50 7.77 6.62
CA ALA A 158 -5.88 6.73 7.57
C ALA A 158 -7.42 6.53 7.60
N VAL A 159 -8.17 7.63 7.61
CA VAL A 159 -9.64 7.61 7.54
C VAL A 159 -10.10 6.99 6.23
N ALA A 160 -9.52 7.36 5.09
CA ALA A 160 -9.88 6.80 3.79
C ALA A 160 -9.67 5.28 3.73
N ALA A 161 -8.55 4.76 4.26
CA ALA A 161 -8.33 3.32 4.37
C ALA A 161 -9.35 2.65 5.30
N GLY A 162 -9.62 3.25 6.46
CA GLY A 162 -10.61 2.75 7.41
C GLY A 162 -12.03 2.69 6.82
N VAL A 163 -12.44 3.72 6.07
CA VAL A 163 -13.73 3.76 5.36
C VAL A 163 -13.80 2.65 4.32
N ALA A 164 -12.75 2.41 3.54
CA ALA A 164 -12.74 1.34 2.53
C ALA A 164 -12.88 -0.06 3.16
N VAL A 165 -12.15 -0.32 4.25
CA VAL A 165 -12.27 -1.58 5.01
C VAL A 165 -13.66 -1.70 5.64
N GLY A 166 -14.16 -0.62 6.25
CA GLY A 166 -15.49 -0.59 6.87
C GLY A 166 -16.63 -0.78 5.88
N ALA A 167 -16.52 -0.23 4.67
CA ALA A 167 -17.51 -0.43 3.61
C ALA A 167 -17.55 -1.89 3.14
N VAL A 168 -16.38 -2.50 2.94
CA VAL A 168 -16.29 -3.93 2.58
C VAL A 168 -16.84 -4.81 3.70
N TRP A 169 -16.50 -4.51 4.96
CA TRP A 169 -17.05 -5.20 6.12
C TRP A 169 -18.57 -5.07 6.20
N GLY A 170 -19.10 -3.85 6.10
CA GLY A 170 -20.53 -3.55 6.19
C GLY A 170 -21.34 -4.23 5.10
N LEU A 171 -20.78 -4.33 3.88
CA LEU A 171 -21.39 -5.11 2.80
C LEU A 171 -21.38 -6.61 3.12
N ALA A 172 -20.24 -7.12 3.57
CA ALA A 172 -20.05 -8.54 3.88
C ALA A 172 -20.94 -9.01 5.05
N SER A 173 -21.19 -8.14 6.03
CA SER A 173 -22.04 -8.41 7.18
C SER A 173 -23.53 -8.12 6.93
N GLY A 174 -23.90 -7.60 5.75
CA GLY A 174 -25.27 -7.17 5.45
C GLY A 174 -25.75 -5.98 6.29
N ALA A 175 -24.82 -5.15 6.80
CA ALA A 175 -25.12 -3.99 7.64
C ALA A 175 -25.35 -2.69 6.85
N LEU A 176 -25.06 -2.69 5.54
CA LEU A 176 -25.32 -1.54 4.67
C LEU A 176 -26.80 -1.40 4.33
N PRO A 177 -27.33 -0.17 4.21
CA PRO A 177 -28.67 0.08 3.69
C PRO A 177 -28.86 -0.54 2.30
N GLY A 178 -30.05 -1.12 2.04
CA GLY A 178 -30.35 -1.89 0.83
C GLY A 178 -29.93 -1.21 -0.48
N GLY A 179 -30.28 0.07 -0.68
CA GLY A 179 -29.94 0.78 -1.92
C GLY A 179 -28.43 0.92 -2.17
N SER A 180 -27.63 1.18 -1.13
CA SER A 180 -26.17 1.25 -1.26
C SER A 180 -25.51 -0.12 -1.46
N ALA A 181 -26.10 -1.17 -0.87
CA ALA A 181 -25.63 -2.53 -1.01
C ALA A 181 -25.90 -3.07 -2.42
N GLU A 182 -27.06 -2.75 -3.01
CA GLU A 182 -27.45 -3.17 -4.37
C GLU A 182 -26.53 -2.56 -5.43
N GLU A 183 -26.35 -1.23 -5.45
CA GLU A 183 -25.46 -0.56 -6.41
C GLU A 183 -24.02 -1.09 -6.38
N PHE A 184 -23.51 -1.34 -5.17
CA PHE A 184 -22.16 -1.84 -4.99
C PHE A 184 -22.04 -3.32 -5.37
N THR A 185 -23.07 -4.12 -5.08
CA THR A 185 -23.16 -5.54 -5.47
C THR A 185 -23.26 -5.70 -6.98
N GLU A 186 -23.99 -4.82 -7.67
CA GLU A 186 -24.04 -4.80 -9.14
C GLU A 186 -22.66 -4.50 -9.75
N ARG A 187 -21.91 -3.57 -9.16
CA ARG A 187 -20.58 -3.18 -9.65
C ARG A 187 -19.50 -4.22 -9.37
N ILE A 188 -19.53 -4.87 -8.21
CA ILE A 188 -18.51 -5.83 -7.78
C ILE A 188 -18.87 -7.27 -8.17
N GLY A 189 -20.15 -7.57 -8.29
CA GLY A 189 -20.71 -8.88 -8.62
C GLY A 189 -21.18 -9.64 -7.36
N PRO A 190 -22.37 -10.27 -7.40
CA PRO A 190 -22.98 -10.95 -6.25
C PRO A 190 -22.16 -12.12 -5.72
N TYR A 191 -21.44 -12.82 -6.60
CA TYR A 191 -20.54 -13.90 -6.24
C TYR A 191 -19.49 -13.48 -5.19
N ARG A 192 -18.86 -12.30 -5.38
CA ARG A 192 -17.83 -11.78 -4.47
C ARG A 192 -18.40 -11.40 -3.11
N VAL A 193 -19.55 -10.74 -3.11
CA VAL A 193 -20.23 -10.35 -1.87
C VAL A 193 -20.60 -11.58 -1.04
N GLY A 194 -21.07 -12.65 -1.69
CA GLY A 194 -21.33 -13.93 -1.01
C GLY A 194 -20.08 -14.54 -0.37
N LEU A 195 -18.92 -14.39 -1.03
CA LEU A 195 -17.65 -14.90 -0.56
C LEU A 195 -17.07 -14.08 0.61
N TRP A 196 -17.24 -12.77 0.59
CA TRP A 196 -16.98 -11.90 1.73
C TRP A 196 -17.90 -12.19 2.92
N GLY A 197 -19.18 -12.46 2.67
CA GLY A 197 -20.09 -12.91 3.73
C GLY A 197 -19.66 -14.26 4.34
N ARG A 198 -19.03 -15.14 3.56
CA ARG A 198 -18.44 -16.38 4.08
C ARG A 198 -17.25 -16.12 5.02
N SER A 199 -16.37 -15.17 4.69
CA SER A 199 -15.28 -14.80 5.61
C SER A 199 -15.77 -14.19 6.91
N VAL A 200 -16.84 -13.38 6.87
CA VAL A 200 -17.48 -12.88 8.11
C VAL A 200 -18.02 -14.02 8.96
N ARG A 201 -18.70 -15.00 8.34
CA ARG A 201 -19.22 -16.18 9.06
C ARG A 201 -18.11 -17.02 9.70
N LEU A 202 -17.04 -17.31 8.95
CA LEU A 202 -15.88 -18.03 9.50
C LEU A 202 -15.21 -17.26 10.65
N ALA A 203 -15.15 -15.93 10.54
CA ALA A 203 -14.65 -15.08 11.62
C ALA A 203 -15.57 -15.09 12.86
N GLN A 204 -16.88 -15.29 12.71
CA GLN A 204 -17.79 -15.43 13.86
C GLN A 204 -17.59 -16.77 14.58
N GLU A 205 -17.22 -17.83 13.86
CA GLU A 205 -16.94 -19.14 14.43
C GLU A 205 -15.59 -19.18 15.18
N ALA A 206 -14.58 -18.46 14.68
CA ALA A 206 -13.24 -18.40 15.28
C ALA A 206 -12.71 -16.95 15.38
N PRO A 207 -13.30 -16.09 16.24
CA PRO A 207 -13.08 -14.63 16.20
C PRO A 207 -11.68 -14.19 16.60
N VAL A 208 -11.04 -14.89 17.54
CA VAL A 208 -9.73 -14.49 18.05
C VAL A 208 -8.61 -15.07 17.19
N TRP A 209 -8.69 -16.36 16.87
CA TRP A 209 -7.59 -17.12 16.27
C TRP A 209 -7.71 -17.32 14.76
N GLY A 210 -8.90 -17.14 14.21
CA GLY A 210 -9.23 -17.54 12.85
C GLY A 210 -9.23 -19.05 12.67
N VAL A 211 -9.52 -19.51 11.46
CA VAL A 211 -9.52 -20.93 11.10
C VAL A 211 -8.12 -21.45 10.70
N GLY A 212 -7.09 -20.60 10.76
CA GLY A 212 -5.71 -20.87 10.36
C GLY A 212 -5.33 -20.28 9.00
N PRO A 213 -4.08 -19.84 8.81
CA PRO A 213 -3.59 -19.30 7.54
C PRO A 213 -3.70 -20.31 6.40
N GLY A 214 -4.09 -19.85 5.22
CA GLY A 214 -4.24 -20.69 4.02
C GLY A 214 -5.38 -21.71 4.07
N ARG A 215 -6.24 -21.67 5.10
CA ARG A 215 -7.39 -22.58 5.24
C ARG A 215 -8.69 -22.03 4.68
N PHE A 216 -8.72 -20.75 4.28
CA PHE A 216 -9.86 -20.22 3.54
C PHE A 216 -9.83 -20.73 2.08
N GLY A 217 -10.91 -21.39 1.64
CA GLY A 217 -11.05 -21.86 0.25
C GLY A 217 -10.08 -23.00 -0.10
N THR A 218 -10.14 -24.09 0.68
CA THR A 218 -9.29 -25.29 0.53
C THR A 218 -9.23 -25.82 -0.91
N PRO A 219 -8.14 -26.50 -1.33
CA PRO A 219 -8.02 -27.07 -2.67
C PRO A 219 -9.22 -27.94 -3.03
N GLY A 220 -9.95 -27.58 -4.10
CA GLY A 220 -11.19 -28.25 -4.52
C GLY A 220 -12.49 -27.50 -4.17
N ASP A 221 -12.42 -26.40 -3.41
CA ASP A 221 -13.58 -25.53 -3.17
C ASP A 221 -13.85 -24.66 -4.41
N PRO A 222 -15.02 -24.80 -5.07
CA PRO A 222 -15.36 -23.99 -6.24
C PRO A 222 -15.49 -22.49 -5.92
N ALA A 223 -15.53 -22.11 -4.62
CA ALA A 223 -15.61 -20.72 -4.19
C ALA A 223 -14.29 -19.93 -4.39
N GLY A 224 -13.11 -20.55 -4.27
CA GLY A 224 -11.84 -19.80 -4.35
C GLY A 224 -11.57 -18.85 -3.16
N ARG A 225 -10.54 -17.98 -3.26
CA ARG A 225 -10.05 -17.09 -2.19
C ARG A 225 -10.97 -15.89 -1.92
N PRO A 226 -11.00 -15.36 -0.68
CA PRO A 226 -11.63 -14.08 -0.38
C PRO A 226 -10.83 -13.01 -1.07
N HIS A 227 -11.42 -12.47 -2.13
CA HIS A 227 -10.88 -11.34 -2.87
C HIS A 227 -11.01 -10.07 -2.00
N SER A 228 -10.38 -10.06 -0.83
CA SER A 228 -10.30 -8.98 0.16
C SER A 228 -9.28 -9.39 1.22
N ALA A 229 -8.11 -8.78 1.21
CA ALA A 229 -7.04 -9.06 2.18
C ALA A 229 -7.48 -8.92 3.66
N PRO A 230 -8.21 -7.87 4.10
CA PRO A 230 -8.60 -7.75 5.51
C PRO A 230 -9.62 -8.82 5.92
N LEU A 231 -10.55 -9.19 5.05
CA LEU A 231 -11.51 -10.25 5.34
C LEU A 231 -10.86 -11.64 5.32
N GLN A 232 -9.89 -11.85 4.42
CA GLN A 232 -9.07 -13.07 4.44
C GLN A 232 -8.32 -13.20 5.75
N LEU A 233 -7.65 -12.13 6.17
CA LEU A 233 -6.88 -12.09 7.41
C LEU A 233 -7.78 -12.31 8.63
N LEU A 234 -9.00 -11.75 8.60
CA LEU A 234 -9.96 -11.97 9.66
C LEU A 234 -10.41 -13.43 9.75
N ALA A 235 -10.74 -14.06 8.62
CA ALA A 235 -11.17 -15.45 8.62
C ALA A 235 -10.03 -16.39 9.01
N GLU A 236 -8.81 -16.15 8.50
CA GLU A 236 -7.66 -17.04 8.68
C GLU A 236 -6.89 -16.81 9.99
N GLN A 237 -6.76 -15.56 10.44
CA GLN A 237 -5.92 -15.17 11.58
C GLN A 237 -6.71 -14.44 12.68
N GLY A 238 -8.03 -14.33 12.54
CA GLY A 238 -8.91 -13.68 13.50
C GLY A 238 -8.70 -12.17 13.60
N LEU A 239 -9.32 -11.58 14.63
CA LEU A 239 -9.21 -10.16 14.95
C LEU A 239 -7.74 -9.75 15.19
N VAL A 240 -6.92 -10.64 15.75
CA VAL A 240 -5.51 -10.34 16.03
C VAL A 240 -4.74 -10.11 14.73
N GLY A 241 -4.97 -10.91 13.69
CA GLY A 241 -4.37 -10.69 12.38
C GLY A 241 -4.73 -9.31 11.83
N VAL A 242 -6.02 -8.95 11.83
CA VAL A 242 -6.51 -7.65 11.35
C VAL A 242 -5.92 -6.49 12.13
N LEU A 243 -5.85 -6.59 13.46
CA LEU A 243 -5.25 -5.57 14.32
C LEU A 243 -3.75 -5.39 14.06
N LEU A 244 -3.02 -6.49 13.78
CA LEU A 244 -1.61 -6.42 13.41
C LEU A 244 -1.42 -5.74 12.06
N LEU A 245 -2.23 -6.06 11.05
CA LEU A 245 -2.17 -5.40 9.74
C LEU A 245 -2.50 -3.90 9.86
N ALA A 246 -3.57 -3.56 10.58
CA ALA A 246 -3.94 -2.18 10.87
C ALA A 246 -2.80 -1.45 11.61
N GLY A 247 -2.20 -2.11 12.59
CA GLY A 247 -1.03 -1.61 13.31
C GLY A 247 0.15 -1.36 12.37
N VAL A 248 0.45 -2.26 11.42
CA VAL A 248 1.53 -2.07 10.42
C VAL A 248 1.24 -0.85 9.56
N PHE A 249 0.02 -0.70 9.08
CA PHE A 249 -0.37 0.46 8.28
C PHE A 249 -0.24 1.76 9.08
N VAL A 250 -0.78 1.82 10.30
CA VAL A 250 -0.67 2.99 11.19
C VAL A 250 0.79 3.29 11.53
N TRP A 251 1.60 2.26 11.79
CA TRP A 251 3.03 2.42 12.06
C TRP A 251 3.77 3.03 10.84
N VAL A 252 3.43 2.61 9.62
CA VAL A 252 3.99 3.20 8.41
C VAL A 252 3.59 4.67 8.27
N LEU A 253 2.31 5.01 8.48
CA LEU A 253 1.86 6.41 8.47
C LEU A 253 2.54 7.24 9.57
N HIS A 254 2.77 6.66 10.74
CA HIS A 254 3.51 7.29 11.82
C HIS A 254 5.00 7.49 11.48
N ALA A 255 5.63 6.52 10.82
CA ALA A 255 7.01 6.64 10.35
C ALA A 255 7.14 7.73 9.26
N LEU A 256 6.15 7.83 8.38
CA LEU A 256 6.02 8.91 7.40
C LEU A 256 5.83 10.26 8.07
N TRP A 257 5.00 10.34 9.10
CA TRP A 257 4.87 11.55 9.93
C TRP A 257 6.23 11.94 10.51
N GLY A 258 7.04 11.02 11.01
CA GLY A 258 8.36 11.31 11.59
C GLY A 258 9.48 11.58 10.57
N ALA A 259 9.23 11.43 9.27
CA ALA A 259 10.28 11.49 8.26
C ALA A 259 10.85 12.92 8.07
N ALA A 260 12.15 12.99 7.74
CA ALA A 260 12.85 14.23 7.40
C ALA A 260 12.59 14.71 5.96
N ARG A 261 11.88 13.91 5.15
CA ARG A 261 11.51 14.24 3.78
C ARG A 261 10.49 15.40 3.75
N PRO A 262 10.45 16.19 2.66
CA PRO A 262 9.49 17.26 2.50
C PRO A 262 8.05 16.73 2.50
N THR A 263 7.11 17.51 3.05
CA THR A 263 5.67 17.20 3.12
C THR A 263 5.07 16.59 1.84
N PRO A 264 5.31 17.14 0.63
CA PRO A 264 4.76 16.55 -0.59
C PRO A 264 5.20 15.09 -0.81
N VAL A 265 6.48 14.75 -0.58
CA VAL A 265 6.98 13.37 -0.73
C VAL A 265 6.30 12.42 0.27
N VAL A 266 6.16 12.87 1.52
CA VAL A 266 5.54 12.10 2.59
C VAL A 266 4.08 11.81 2.28
N LEU A 267 3.32 12.82 1.89
CA LEU A 267 1.90 12.69 1.56
C LEU A 267 1.68 11.89 0.27
N THR A 268 2.56 12.01 -0.74
CA THR A 268 2.47 11.19 -1.96
C THR A 268 2.70 9.72 -1.68
N ALA A 269 3.71 9.40 -0.87
CA ALA A 269 3.98 8.02 -0.48
C ALA A 269 2.82 7.48 0.35
N GLY A 270 2.30 8.26 1.30
CA GLY A 270 1.10 7.91 2.07
C GLY A 270 -0.12 7.66 1.17
N ALA A 271 -0.37 8.52 0.18
CA ALA A 271 -1.49 8.38 -0.74
C ALA A 271 -1.38 7.11 -1.59
N ALA A 272 -0.20 6.80 -2.12
CA ALA A 272 0.04 5.58 -2.87
C ALA A 272 -0.14 4.31 -2.01
N LEU A 273 0.39 4.30 -0.78
CA LEU A 273 0.21 3.18 0.16
C LEU A 273 -1.26 3.02 0.59
N THR A 274 -1.98 4.13 0.73
CA THR A 274 -3.42 4.13 1.02
C THR A 274 -4.21 3.59 -0.17
N ALA A 275 -3.85 3.97 -1.40
CA ALA A 275 -4.45 3.40 -2.60
C ALA A 275 -4.24 1.89 -2.67
N VAL A 276 -3.04 1.39 -2.35
CA VAL A 276 -2.79 -0.06 -2.21
C VAL A 276 -3.67 -0.69 -1.14
N ALA A 277 -3.84 -0.05 0.03
CA ALA A 277 -4.70 -0.54 1.10
C ALA A 277 -6.19 -0.62 0.67
N VAL A 278 -6.68 0.38 -0.08
CA VAL A 278 -8.04 0.40 -0.64
C VAL A 278 -8.21 -0.68 -1.70
N ILE A 279 -7.23 -0.88 -2.59
CA ILE A 279 -7.27 -1.96 -3.59
C ILE A 279 -7.26 -3.32 -2.89
N ALA A 280 -6.46 -3.48 -1.84
CA ALA A 280 -6.39 -4.68 -1.03
C ALA A 280 -7.62 -4.93 -0.17
N SER A 281 -8.45 -3.90 0.14
CA SER A 281 -9.71 -4.14 0.84
C SER A 281 -10.74 -4.81 -0.07
N VAL A 282 -10.66 -4.60 -1.39
CA VAL A 282 -11.59 -5.14 -2.40
C VAL A 282 -11.01 -6.33 -3.18
N GLY A 283 -9.74 -6.69 -2.93
CA GLY A 283 -9.03 -7.76 -3.65
C GLY A 283 -7.91 -8.40 -2.84
N ASP A 284 -7.12 -9.28 -3.45
CA ASP A 284 -5.98 -9.95 -2.79
C ASP A 284 -4.61 -9.35 -3.17
N ALA A 285 -4.56 -8.08 -3.54
CA ALA A 285 -3.33 -7.44 -4.04
C ALA A 285 -2.10 -7.62 -3.11
N LEU A 286 -2.30 -7.75 -1.79
CA LEU A 286 -1.23 -8.00 -0.83
C LEU A 286 -0.66 -9.44 -0.88
N SER A 287 -1.35 -10.39 -1.50
CA SER A 287 -0.84 -11.75 -1.76
C SER A 287 0.30 -11.76 -2.77
N PHE A 288 0.45 -10.68 -3.57
CA PHE A 288 1.51 -10.57 -4.56
C PHE A 288 2.78 -9.98 -3.92
N ALA A 289 3.85 -10.77 -3.88
CA ALA A 289 5.13 -10.37 -3.32
C ALA A 289 5.71 -9.10 -3.99
N THR A 290 5.44 -8.88 -5.27
CA THR A 290 5.85 -7.67 -6.00
C THR A 290 5.17 -6.41 -5.47
N VAL A 291 3.88 -6.49 -5.12
CA VAL A 291 3.11 -5.38 -4.54
C VAL A 291 3.59 -5.08 -3.13
N THR A 292 3.78 -6.09 -2.29
CA THR A 292 4.24 -5.91 -0.90
C THR A 292 5.69 -5.46 -0.81
N ALA A 293 6.56 -5.92 -1.72
CA ALA A 293 7.92 -5.39 -1.90
C ALA A 293 7.90 -3.93 -2.38
N GLY A 294 7.06 -3.60 -3.37
CA GLY A 294 6.92 -2.24 -3.89
C GLY A 294 6.41 -1.24 -2.86
N ALA A 295 5.42 -1.64 -2.05
CA ALA A 295 4.95 -0.86 -0.91
C ALA A 295 6.06 -0.64 0.13
N GLY A 296 6.83 -1.69 0.44
CA GLY A 296 8.02 -1.60 1.29
C GLY A 296 9.05 -0.61 0.74
N LEU A 297 9.41 -0.72 -0.54
CA LEU A 297 10.35 0.16 -1.23
C LEU A 297 9.93 1.63 -1.14
N LEU A 298 8.66 1.93 -1.46
CA LEU A 298 8.14 3.28 -1.43
C LEU A 298 8.15 3.87 -0.01
N ALA A 299 7.74 3.10 1.00
CA ALA A 299 7.85 3.48 2.40
C ALA A 299 9.31 3.73 2.81
N GLY A 300 10.24 2.91 2.32
CA GLY A 300 11.67 3.06 2.53
C GLY A 300 12.23 4.35 1.91
N TRP A 301 11.90 4.66 0.66
CA TRP A 301 12.36 5.89 -0.01
C TRP A 301 11.83 7.17 0.68
N ALA A 302 10.59 7.13 1.14
CA ALA A 302 9.93 8.24 1.83
C ALA A 302 10.41 8.44 3.28
N THR A 303 10.98 7.40 3.91
CA THR A 303 11.55 7.47 5.26
C THR A 303 13.08 7.51 5.28
N ALA A 304 13.72 7.45 4.12
CA ALA A 304 15.17 7.59 3.98
C ALA A 304 15.65 8.96 4.46
N ARG A 305 16.74 8.97 5.24
CA ARG A 305 17.43 10.20 5.63
C ARG A 305 18.49 10.52 4.57
N PRO A 306 18.49 11.73 3.97
CA PRO A 306 19.56 12.14 3.06
C PRO A 306 20.90 12.17 3.78
N TRP A 307 21.94 11.57 3.18
CA TRP A 307 23.32 11.78 3.65
C TRP A 307 23.77 13.18 3.21
N GLY A 308 23.95 14.09 4.18
CA GLY A 308 24.43 15.46 3.92
C GLY A 308 23.89 16.56 4.85
N GLU A 309 22.90 16.31 5.70
CA GLU A 309 22.41 17.31 6.67
C GLU A 309 23.19 17.31 8.01
N GLU A 310 24.08 16.34 8.23
CA GLU A 310 24.89 16.21 9.45
C GLU A 310 26.06 17.22 9.50
N GLU A 311 26.29 17.98 8.42
CA GLU A 311 27.40 18.95 8.29
C GLU A 311 26.95 20.42 8.36
N ARG A 312 25.68 20.70 8.70
CA ARG A 312 25.24 22.04 9.10
C ARG A 312 25.15 22.16 10.61
N VAL A 313 26.27 21.91 11.29
CA VAL A 313 26.52 22.54 12.59
C VAL A 313 26.61 24.05 12.30
N PRO A 314 25.78 24.91 12.91
CA PRO A 314 25.99 26.34 12.82
C PRO A 314 27.39 26.59 13.37
N LEU A 315 28.33 27.01 12.52
CA LEU A 315 29.57 27.59 12.99
C LEU A 315 29.16 28.69 13.96
N ALA A 316 29.36 28.45 15.26
CA ALA A 316 29.13 29.44 16.28
C ALA A 316 29.89 30.68 15.84
N GLU A 317 29.14 31.77 15.60
CA GLU A 317 29.76 33.05 15.28
C GLU A 317 30.85 33.33 16.32
N PRO A 318 32.08 33.70 15.90
CA PRO A 318 33.11 34.08 16.84
C PRO A 318 32.59 35.29 17.63
N VAL A 319 32.37 35.09 18.93
CA VAL A 319 32.01 36.15 19.87
C VAL A 319 33.06 37.26 19.76
N PRO A 320 32.68 38.51 19.43
CA PRO A 320 33.65 39.60 19.35
C PRO A 320 34.24 39.82 20.74
N ARG A 321 35.56 39.63 20.84
CA ARG A 321 36.35 39.90 22.04
C ARG A 321 36.25 41.41 22.31
N GLN A 322 35.47 41.79 23.31
CA GLN A 322 35.46 43.14 23.86
C GLN A 322 36.85 43.43 24.46
N GLU A 323 37.67 44.20 23.74
CA GLU A 323 38.85 44.85 24.31
C GLU A 323 38.37 45.86 25.35
N LYS A 324 38.63 45.56 26.63
CA LYS A 324 38.62 46.57 27.68
C LYS A 324 39.84 47.47 27.47
N VAL A 325 39.60 48.66 26.94
CA VAL A 325 40.53 49.79 27.07
C VAL A 325 40.42 50.28 28.51
N GLY A 326 41.52 50.15 29.26
CA GLY A 326 41.73 50.69 30.60
C GLY A 326 43.22 50.91 30.80
#